data_AF-A0A453KAE5-F1
#
_entry.id   AF-A0A453KAE5-F1
#
_cell.length_a   1.000
_cell.length_b   1.000
_cell.length_c   1.000
_cell.angle_alpha   90.00
_cell.angle_beta   90.00
_cell.angle_gamma   90.00
#
_symmetry.space_group_name_H-M   'P 1'
#
loop_
_entity.id
_entity.type
_entity.pdbx_description
1 polymer ?
#
loop_
_entity_poly.entity_id
_entity_poly.type
_entity_poly.pdbx_seq_one_letter_code
_entity_poly.pdbx_strand_id
1 'polypeptide(L)'
;PVVLIDQDSDRDATIVQLSFGDRLGALLDTMKALKDLGLDVTKGSVATDSSVTQTKFHIMRLGRKVEDPDMLETIRLTIINNLLQYHPESSEKLAMGEFFGIKAPE
;
A
#
# COMPACT_ATOMS: atom_id res chain seq x y z
N PRO A 1 8.06 -4.65 3.72
CA PRO A 1 6.99 -3.64 3.55
C PRO A 1 5.66 -4.23 4.01
N VAL A 2 4.81 -3.44 4.66
CA VAL A 2 3.46 -3.89 5.10
C VAL A 2 2.41 -3.21 4.25
N VAL A 3 1.43 -3.97 3.75
CA VAL A 3 0.24 -3.43 3.07
C VAL A 3 -1.00 -4.02 3.72
N LEU A 4 -1.89 -3.16 4.21
CA LEU A 4 -3.15 -3.51 4.85
C LEU A 4 -4.30 -2.88 4.08
N ILE A 5 -5.36 -3.66 3.87
CA ILE A 5 -6.62 -3.19 3.28
C ILE A 5 -7.66 -3.16 4.39
N ASP A 6 -8.32 -2.02 4.51
CA ASP A 6 -9.37 -1.75 5.48
C ASP A 6 -10.66 -1.40 4.74
N GLN A 7 -11.68 -2.23 4.98
CA GLN A 7 -13.01 -2.13 4.38
C GLN A 7 -14.06 -1.62 5.39
N ASP A 8 -13.68 -1.33 6.63
CA ASP A 8 -14.64 -1.08 7.70
C ASP A 8 -14.61 0.37 8.19
N SER A 9 -13.43 1.03 8.14
CA SER A 9 -13.25 2.38 8.70
C SER A 9 -13.88 3.50 7.87
N ASP A 10 -14.20 3.25 6.59
CA ASP A 10 -14.84 4.21 5.69
C ASP A 10 -15.94 3.50 4.88
N ARG A 11 -17.12 4.11 4.82
CA ARG A 11 -18.28 3.53 4.11
C ARG A 11 -18.20 3.72 2.61
N ASP A 12 -17.54 4.78 2.15
CA ASP A 12 -17.56 5.22 0.77
C ASP A 12 -16.27 4.85 0.02
N ALA A 13 -15.17 4.65 0.75
CA ALA A 13 -13.86 4.32 0.18
C ALA A 13 -13.26 3.05 0.79
N THR A 14 -12.35 2.44 0.05
CA THR A 14 -11.46 1.40 0.57
C THR A 14 -10.19 2.08 1.05
N ILE A 15 -9.74 1.75 2.26
CA ILE A 15 -8.50 2.33 2.79
C ILE A 15 -7.37 1.34 2.58
N VAL A 16 -6.29 1.81 1.96
CA VAL A 16 -5.03 1.08 1.86
C VAL A 16 -4.00 1.76 2.74
N GLN A 17 -3.47 1.02 3.71
CA GLN A 17 -2.42 1.48 4.59
C GLN A 17 -1.13 0.75 4.21
N LEU A 18 -0.04 1.50 4.09
CA LEU A 18 1.26 0.96 3.77
C LEU A 18 2.33 1.53 4.69
N SER A 19 3.21 0.66 5.15
CA SER A 19 4.35 1.01 6.00
C SER A 19 5.63 0.60 5.29
N PHE A 20 6.45 1.60 4.96
CA PHE A 20 7.72 1.45 4.27
C PHE A 20 8.67 2.59 4.70
N GLY A 21 9.97 2.49 4.37
CA GLY A 21 10.95 3.53 4.72
C GLY A 21 10.66 4.91 4.11
N ASP A 22 11.59 5.84 4.21
CA ASP A 22 11.43 7.26 3.82
C ASP A 22 11.58 7.55 2.30
N ARG A 23 11.46 6.55 1.44
CA ARG A 23 11.75 6.70 0.00
C ARG A 23 10.58 7.32 -0.76
N LEU A 24 10.61 8.63 -0.96
CA LEU A 24 9.62 9.38 -1.74
C LEU A 24 9.33 8.78 -3.14
N GLY A 25 10.33 8.20 -3.81
CA GLY A 25 10.15 7.56 -5.13
C GLY A 25 9.17 6.38 -5.11
N ALA A 26 9.19 5.56 -4.05
CA ALA A 26 8.28 4.42 -3.92
C ALA A 26 6.81 4.86 -3.77
N LEU A 27 6.58 5.99 -3.11
CA LEU A 27 5.25 6.57 -2.96
C LEU A 27 4.67 7.03 -4.31
N LEU A 28 5.50 7.71 -5.11
CA LEU A 28 5.09 8.23 -6.42
C LEU A 28 4.73 7.10 -7.39
N ASP A 29 5.55 6.05 -7.43
CA ASP A 29 5.29 4.89 -8.28
C ASP A 29 4.06 4.10 -7.81
N THR A 30 3.83 4.05 -6.50
CA THR A 30 2.61 3.46 -5.94
C THR A 30 1.37 4.24 -6.38
N MET A 31 1.39 5.57 -6.28
CA MET A 31 0.28 6.43 -6.75
C MET A 31 0.03 6.24 -8.25
N LYS A 32 1.10 6.15 -9.04
CA LYS A 32 1.00 5.89 -10.48
C LYS A 32 0.36 4.52 -10.76
N ALA A 33 0.82 3.46 -10.11
CA ALA A 33 0.28 2.12 -10.34
C ALA A 33 -1.19 1.98 -9.92
N LEU A 34 -1.60 2.63 -8.83
CA LEU A 34 -3.02 2.70 -8.46
C LEU A 34 -3.85 3.37 -9.56
N LYS A 35 -3.36 4.48 -10.13
CA LYS A 35 -4.01 5.15 -11.25
C LYS A 35 -4.07 4.29 -12.50
N ASP A 36 -3.00 3.54 -12.80
CA ASP A 36 -2.94 2.64 -13.96
C ASP A 36 -3.93 1.45 -13.83
N LEU A 37 -4.30 1.06 -12.60
CA LEU A 37 -5.40 0.12 -12.32
C LEU A 37 -6.80 0.75 -12.46
N GLY A 38 -6.90 2.03 -12.78
CA GLY A 38 -8.15 2.78 -12.88
C GLY A 38 -8.75 3.14 -11.53
N LEU A 39 -7.92 3.28 -10.50
CA LEU A 39 -8.34 3.68 -9.15
C LEU A 39 -8.12 5.17 -8.95
N ASP A 40 -9.07 5.77 -8.25
CA ASP A 40 -9.04 7.16 -7.82
C ASP A 40 -8.56 7.22 -6.36
N VAL A 41 -7.48 7.95 -6.09
CA VAL A 41 -7.04 8.24 -4.72
C VAL A 41 -7.71 9.54 -4.28
N THR A 42 -8.70 9.45 -3.40
CA THR A 42 -9.52 10.61 -2.98
C THR A 42 -8.95 11.34 -1.76
N LYS A 43 -8.20 10.62 -0.92
CA LYS A 43 -7.52 11.18 0.26
C LYS A 43 -6.22 10.43 0.51
N GLY A 44 -5.19 11.15 0.91
CA GLY A 44 -3.91 10.58 1.33
C GLY A 44 -3.44 11.23 2.63
N SER A 45 -2.89 10.44 3.55
CA SER A 45 -2.18 10.94 4.73
C SER A 45 -0.85 10.23 4.88
N VAL A 46 0.20 10.98 5.13
CA VAL A 46 1.55 10.46 5.39
C VAL A 46 1.93 10.86 6.80
N ALA A 47 2.31 9.88 7.61
CA ALA A 47 2.87 10.06 8.94
C ALA A 47 4.23 9.38 8.98
N THR A 48 5.27 10.13 9.33
CA THR A 48 6.64 9.62 9.43
C THR A 48 7.07 9.68 10.88
N ASP A 49 7.46 8.54 11.42
CA ASP A 49 8.11 8.44 12.73
C ASP A 49 9.47 7.77 12.53
N SER A 50 10.55 8.50 12.88
CA SER A 50 11.99 8.15 13.01
C SER A 50 12.66 7.20 12.00
N SER A 51 12.01 6.12 11.57
CA SER A 51 12.50 5.11 10.61
C SER A 51 11.41 4.52 9.70
N VAL A 52 10.12 4.74 10.00
CA VAL A 52 9.00 4.19 9.25
C VAL A 52 8.07 5.30 8.80
N THR A 53 7.76 5.31 7.51
CA THR A 53 6.71 6.14 6.94
C THR A 53 5.45 5.30 6.77
N GLN A 54 4.40 5.69 7.49
CA GLN A 54 3.06 5.16 7.34
C GLN A 54 2.27 6.06 6.39
N THR A 55 1.83 5.49 5.29
CA THR A 55 0.95 6.17 4.35
C THR A 55 -0.41 5.49 4.36
N LYS A 56 -1.47 6.29 4.32
CA LYS A 56 -2.84 5.81 4.13
C LYS A 56 -3.45 6.48 2.92
N PHE A 57 -4.10 5.69 2.07
CA PHE A 57 -4.83 6.14 0.89
C PHE A 57 -6.28 5.69 0.99
N HIS A 58 -7.21 6.60 0.71
CA HIS A 58 -8.60 6.26 0.44
C HIS A 58 -8.72 6.12 -1.07
N ILE A 59 -9.08 4.93 -1.52
CA ILE A 59 -9.22 4.60 -2.93
C ILE A 59 -10.65 4.26 -3.28
N MET A 60 -11.03 4.65 -4.49
CA MET A 60 -12.30 4.34 -5.13
C MET A 60 -12.04 3.87 -6.56
N ARG A 61 -13.05 3.28 -7.18
CA ARG A 61 -13.04 2.96 -8.61
C ARG A 61 -14.33 3.48 -9.22
N LEU A 62 -14.22 4.40 -10.19
CA LEU A 62 -15.38 5.01 -10.84
C LEU A 62 -16.35 5.64 -9.81
N GLY A 63 -15.80 6.29 -8.79
CA GLY A 63 -16.56 6.92 -7.71
C GLY A 63 -17.25 5.97 -6.73
N ARG A 64 -16.88 4.68 -6.69
CA ARG A 64 -17.42 3.69 -5.75
C ARG A 64 -16.32 3.01 -4.94
N LYS A 65 -16.68 2.55 -3.75
CA LYS A 65 -15.83 1.69 -2.92
C LYS A 65 -15.42 0.42 -3.67
N VAL A 66 -14.20 -0.05 -3.42
CA VAL A 66 -13.68 -1.28 -4.04
C VAL A 66 -13.94 -2.45 -3.09
N GLU A 67 -14.87 -3.32 -3.43
CA GLU A 67 -15.26 -4.45 -2.54
C GLU A 67 -14.97 -5.82 -3.16
N ASP A 68 -14.65 -5.85 -4.45
CA ASP A 68 -14.33 -7.08 -5.18
C ASP A 68 -13.03 -7.72 -4.65
N PRO A 69 -13.07 -8.95 -4.10
CA PRO A 69 -11.90 -9.58 -3.48
C PRO A 69 -10.70 -9.73 -4.42
N ASP A 70 -10.95 -10.08 -5.69
CA ASP A 70 -9.89 -10.24 -6.69
C ASP A 70 -9.20 -8.89 -6.99
N MET A 71 -9.97 -7.82 -7.07
CA MET A 71 -9.45 -6.46 -7.23
C MET A 71 -8.67 -6.00 -5.99
N LEU A 72 -9.14 -6.32 -4.79
CA LEU A 72 -8.44 -6.00 -3.55
C LEU A 72 -7.09 -6.71 -3.46
N GLU A 73 -7.03 -7.99 -3.86
CA GLU A 73 -5.78 -8.71 -3.94
C GLU A 73 -4.86 -8.12 -5.03
N THR A 74 -5.41 -7.77 -6.19
CA THR A 74 -4.66 -7.10 -7.26
C THR A 74 -4.00 -5.81 -6.76
N ILE A 75 -4.76 -4.97 -6.04
CA ILE A 75 -4.25 -3.74 -5.41
C ILE A 75 -3.11 -4.06 -4.45
N ARG A 76 -3.32 -5.03 -3.55
CA ARG A 76 -2.31 -5.42 -2.56
C ARG A 76 -1.01 -5.86 -3.23
N LEU A 77 -1.08 -6.75 -4.21
CA LEU A 77 0.07 -7.27 -4.93
C LEU A 77 0.78 -6.20 -5.76
N THR A 78 0.05 -5.32 -6.43
CA THR A 78 0.63 -4.20 -7.18
C THR A 78 1.46 -3.29 -6.28
N ILE A 79 0.94 -2.96 -5.09
CA ILE A 79 1.67 -2.12 -4.13
C ILE A 79 2.89 -2.87 -3.59
N ILE A 80 2.75 -4.14 -3.19
CA ILE A 80 3.87 -4.94 -2.70
C ILE A 80 4.99 -5.00 -3.75
N ASN A 81 4.66 -5.33 -5.00
CA ASN A 81 5.64 -5.43 -6.08
C ASN A 81 6.37 -4.11 -6.31
N ASN A 82 5.66 -2.97 -6.27
CA ASN A 82 6.31 -1.67 -6.36
C ASN A 82 7.24 -1.42 -5.18
N LEU A 83 6.81 -1.68 -3.95
CA LEU A 83 7.65 -1.45 -2.76
C LEU A 83 8.89 -2.36 -2.74
N LEU A 84 8.81 -3.57 -3.28
CA LEU A 84 9.95 -4.50 -3.38
C LEU A 84 11.03 -4.04 -4.36
N GLN A 85 10.68 -3.31 -5.43
CA GLN A 85 11.68 -2.70 -6.32
C GLN A 85 12.62 -1.76 -5.55
N TYR A 86 12.13 -1.17 -4.47
CA TYR A 86 12.90 -0.26 -3.63
C TYR A 86 13.56 -0.96 -2.44
N HIS A 87 13.15 -2.18 -2.08
CA HIS A 87 13.65 -2.92 -0.92
C HIS A 87 13.89 -4.39 -1.27
N PRO A 88 14.92 -4.72 -2.06
CA PRO A 88 15.23 -6.10 -2.44
C PRO A 88 15.48 -7.01 -1.24
N GLU A 89 16.02 -6.47 -0.13
CA GLU A 89 16.19 -7.18 1.15
C GLU A 89 14.87 -7.64 1.78
N SER A 90 13.76 -6.99 1.43
CA SER A 90 12.43 -7.41 1.86
C SER A 90 11.87 -8.56 1.01
N SER A 91 12.39 -8.79 -0.20
CA SER A 91 11.94 -9.85 -1.08
C SER A 91 12.28 -11.24 -0.52
N GLU A 92 13.44 -11.38 0.11
CA GLU A 92 13.86 -12.64 0.74
C GLU A 92 12.99 -12.99 1.95
N LYS A 93 12.63 -11.99 2.77
CA LYS A 93 11.74 -12.17 3.94
C LYS A 93 10.31 -12.53 3.54
N LEU A 94 9.78 -11.94 2.46
CA LEU A 94 8.48 -12.36 1.88
C LEU A 94 8.52 -13.80 1.37
N ALA A 95 9.59 -14.19 0.67
CA ALA A 95 9.75 -15.56 0.14
C ALA A 95 9.84 -16.61 1.27
N MET A 96 10.29 -16.21 2.46
CA MET A 96 10.34 -17.04 3.66
C MET A 96 9.01 -17.07 4.45
N GLY A 97 7.97 -16.37 3.97
CA GLY A 97 6.67 -16.33 4.64
C GLY A 97 6.63 -15.45 5.89
N GLU A 98 7.61 -14.59 6.11
CA GLU A 98 7.60 -13.66 7.25
C GLU A 98 6.56 -12.57 7.03
N PHE A 99 5.54 -12.52 7.89
CA PHE A 99 4.59 -11.42 7.92
C PHE A 99 5.31 -10.19 8.49
N PHE A 100 5.49 -9.15 7.67
CA PHE A 100 6.06 -7.89 8.14
C PHE A 100 5.14 -7.34 9.23
N GLY A 101 5.61 -7.37 10.48
CA GLY A 101 5.04 -6.57 11.54
C GLY A 101 5.28 -5.08 11.29
N ILE A 102 4.88 -4.24 12.24
CA ILE A 102 5.03 -2.77 12.22
C ILE A 102 6.50 -2.30 12.19
N LYS A 103 7.48 -3.21 12.20
CA LYS A 103 8.90 -2.90 12.27
C LYS A 103 9.53 -3.07 10.88
N ALA A 104 10.21 -2.03 10.40
CA ALA A 104 10.99 -2.11 9.17
C ALA A 104 12.10 -3.17 9.30
N PRO A 105 12.46 -3.86 8.21
CA PRO A 105 13.66 -4.69 8.19
C PRO A 105 14.90 -3.81 8.44
N GLU A 106 15.83 -4.33 9.26
CA GLU A 106 17.16 -3.76 9.47
C GLU A 106 18.01 -3.79 8.20
#